data_AF-X1L2D8-F1
#
_entry.id   AF-X1L2D8-F1
#
_cell.length_a   1.000
_cell.length_b   1.000
_cell.length_c   1.000
_cell.angle_alpha   90.00
_cell.angle_beta   90.00
_cell.angle_gamma   90.00
#
_symmetry.space_group_name_H-M   'P 1'
#
loop_
_entity.id
_entity.type
_entity.pdbx_description
1 polymer ?
#
loop_
_entity_poly.entity_id
_entity_poly.type
_entity_poly.pdbx_seq_one_letter_code
_entity_poly.pdbx_strand_id
1 'polypeptide(L)'
;MEREEKKETELKKNLDVIDEDGLKIAYDAEELERQFPQLMRELSEKKKSLKIKAVDYEIEQTKEELKVKQDTNYYENLLNPITIDFIRRCTEKEDALAILDYLLKRNELSLQDYN
;
A
#
# COMPACT_ATOMS: atom_id res chain seq x y z
N MET A 1 18.05 0.16 -26.24
CA MET A 1 19.00 -0.94 -25.95
C MET A 1 20.23 -0.42 -25.21
N GLU A 2 21.13 0.34 -25.86
CA GLU A 2 22.39 0.79 -25.22
C GLU A 2 22.27 1.63 -23.92
N ARG A 3 21.15 2.34 -23.69
CA ARG A 3 20.96 3.16 -22.47
C ARG A 3 20.53 2.35 -21.24
N GLU A 4 19.85 1.22 -21.45
CA GLU A 4 19.39 0.37 -20.36
C GLU A 4 20.54 -0.52 -19.87
N GLU A 5 21.34 -1.05 -20.80
CA GLU A 5 22.55 -1.82 -20.48
C GLU A 5 23.56 -1.00 -19.67
N LYS A 6 23.76 0.29 -20.02
CA LYS A 6 24.65 1.20 -19.29
C LYS A 6 24.19 1.43 -17.84
N LYS A 7 22.88 1.66 -17.63
CA LYS A 7 22.31 1.81 -16.28
C LYS A 7 22.43 0.54 -15.46
N GLU A 8 22.22 -0.62 -16.07
CA GLU A 8 22.33 -1.91 -15.39
C GLU A 8 23.78 -2.20 -14.96
N THR A 9 24.77 -1.84 -15.79
CA THR A 9 26.19 -1.96 -15.41
C THR A 9 26.62 -0.98 -14.32
N GLU A 10 26.05 0.22 -14.26
CA GLU A 10 26.33 1.19 -13.19
C GLU A 10 25.73 0.74 -11.85
N LEU A 11 24.49 0.22 -11.86
CA LEU A 11 23.83 -0.33 -10.68
C LEU A 11 24.60 -1.53 -10.11
N LYS A 12 25.11 -2.42 -10.98
CA LYS A 12 25.94 -3.58 -10.57
C LYS A 12 27.29 -3.16 -9.97
N LYS A 13 27.79 -1.97 -10.29
CA LYS A 13 29.10 -1.49 -9.81
C LYS A 13 29.05 -0.94 -8.37
N ASN A 14 27.87 -0.54 -7.91
CA ASN A 14 27.65 0.06 -6.59
C ASN A 14 27.01 -0.89 -5.57
N LEU A 15 26.60 -2.10 -5.99
CA LEU A 15 26.18 -3.15 -5.07
C LEU A 15 27.40 -3.96 -4.63
N ASP A 16 28.04 -3.52 -3.54
CA ASP A 16 28.94 -4.41 -2.79
C ASP A 16 28.05 -5.43 -2.05
N VAL A 17 27.90 -6.62 -2.63
CA VAL A 17 27.27 -7.75 -1.96
C VAL A 17 28.27 -8.31 -0.96
N ILE A 18 28.17 -7.88 0.29
CA ILE A 18 29.01 -8.38 1.37
C ILE A 18 28.30 -9.58 2.02
N ASP A 19 28.78 -10.77 1.64
CA ASP A 19 28.58 -12.12 2.20
C ASP A 19 27.34 -12.96 1.82
N GLU A 20 27.56 -14.29 1.82
CA GLU A 20 26.67 -15.37 1.34
C GLU A 20 25.37 -15.57 2.14
N ASP A 21 25.18 -14.84 3.26
CA ASP A 21 24.01 -14.99 4.15
C ASP A 21 22.92 -13.91 3.99
N GLY A 22 23.04 -13.02 3.01
CA GLY A 22 21.95 -12.11 2.67
C GLY A 22 22.38 -10.88 1.88
N LEU A 23 21.47 -10.41 1.02
CA LEU A 23 21.67 -9.23 0.18
C LEU A 23 21.69 -7.94 1.03
N LYS A 24 22.84 -7.59 1.60
CA LYS A 24 23.08 -6.24 2.11
C LYS A 24 23.33 -5.32 0.92
N ILE A 25 22.29 -4.61 0.50
CA ILE A 25 22.44 -3.49 -0.45
C ILE A 25 23.01 -2.31 0.36
N ALA A 26 24.29 -2.01 0.15
CA ALA A 26 24.86 -0.74 0.58
C ALA A 26 24.37 0.36 -0.38
N TYR A 27 23.75 1.41 0.16
CA TYR A 27 23.34 2.57 -0.62
C TYR A 27 24.38 3.69 -0.45
N ASP A 28 24.67 4.41 -1.54
CA ASP A 28 25.46 5.64 -1.47
C ASP A 28 24.62 6.75 -0.83
N ALA A 29 25.08 7.24 0.31
CA ALA A 29 24.40 8.29 1.06
C ALA A 29 24.34 9.61 0.26
N GLU A 30 25.38 9.93 -0.51
CA GLU A 30 25.43 11.16 -1.31
C GLU A 30 24.40 11.13 -2.46
N GLU A 31 24.22 9.96 -3.07
CA GLU A 31 23.19 9.75 -4.08
C GLU A 31 21.77 9.89 -3.50
N LEU A 32 21.53 9.30 -2.32
CA LEU A 32 20.24 9.39 -1.64
C LEU A 32 19.92 10.82 -1.19
N GLU A 33 20.90 11.59 -0.73
CA GLU A 33 20.72 13.01 -0.41
C GLU A 33 20.38 13.83 -1.65
N ARG A 34 21.00 13.53 -2.79
CA ARG A 34 20.70 14.21 -4.06
C ARG A 34 19.30 13.89 -4.56
N GLN A 35 18.87 12.62 -4.48
CA GLN A 35 17.58 12.19 -5.02
C GLN A 35 16.41 12.42 -4.07
N PHE A 36 16.63 12.28 -2.76
CA PHE A 36 15.58 12.31 -1.73
C PHE A 36 15.96 13.21 -0.53
N PRO A 37 16.23 14.50 -0.75
CA PRO A 37 16.73 15.40 0.29
C PRO A 37 15.77 15.56 1.48
N GLN A 38 14.46 15.52 1.22
CA GLN A 38 13.45 15.63 2.28
C GLN A 38 13.38 14.37 3.15
N LEU A 39 13.49 13.19 2.54
CA LEU A 39 13.49 11.92 3.25
C LEU A 39 14.73 11.81 4.14
N MET A 40 15.91 12.15 3.61
CA MET A 40 17.15 12.15 4.39
C MET A 40 17.07 13.10 5.58
N ARG A 41 16.53 14.31 5.37
CA ARG A 41 16.28 15.26 6.46
C ARG A 41 15.33 14.68 7.53
N GLU A 42 14.24 14.05 7.12
CA GLU A 42 13.30 13.42 8.05
C GLU A 42 13.91 12.27 8.84
N LEU A 43 14.76 11.45 8.20
CA LEU A 43 15.51 10.38 8.84
C LEU A 43 16.51 10.92 9.86
N SER A 44 17.24 11.99 9.53
CA SER A 44 18.20 12.65 10.42
C SER A 44 17.50 13.31 11.62
N GLU A 45 16.38 13.99 11.38
CA GLU A 45 15.62 14.69 12.42
C GLU A 45 14.79 13.73 13.29
N LYS A 46 14.60 12.47 12.86
CA LYS A 46 13.82 11.42 13.55
C LYS A 46 12.42 11.89 13.97
N LYS A 47 11.82 12.81 13.22
CA LYS A 47 10.53 13.45 13.56
C LYS A 47 9.39 12.45 13.72
N LYS A 48 9.44 11.33 13.00
CA LYS A 48 8.50 10.22 13.11
C LYS A 48 9.29 8.92 13.08
N SER A 49 9.15 8.11 14.13
CA SER A 49 9.78 6.80 14.21
C SER A 49 8.72 5.73 14.48
N LEU A 50 8.72 4.68 13.66
CA LEU A 50 7.96 3.46 13.95
C LEU A 50 8.92 2.40 14.46
N LYS A 51 8.72 1.95 15.70
CA LYS A 51 9.53 0.88 16.28
C LYS A 51 9.04 -0.45 15.75
N ILE A 52 9.86 -1.12 14.94
CA ILE A 52 9.61 -2.50 14.52
C ILE A 52 9.84 -3.38 15.76
N LYS A 53 8.79 -4.06 16.23
CA LYS A 53 8.84 -4.88 17.45
C LYS A 53 9.26 -6.33 17.17
N ALA A 54 9.02 -6.81 15.96
CA ALA A 54 9.41 -8.14 15.52
C ALA A 54 9.69 -8.08 14.02
N VAL A 55 10.71 -8.80 13.59
CA VAL A 55 10.96 -9.09 12.18
C VAL A 55 10.77 -10.60 12.06
N ASP A 56 9.73 -11.01 11.35
CA ASP A 56 9.43 -12.41 11.14
C ASP A 56 10.25 -12.89 9.94
N TYR A 57 11.33 -13.63 10.20
CA TYR A 57 12.23 -14.15 9.17
C TYR A 57 11.76 -15.50 8.63
N GLU A 58 10.72 -16.07 9.23
CA GLU A 58 10.09 -17.30 8.83
C GLU A 58 8.72 -16.95 8.25
N ILE A 59 8.47 -17.27 6.97
CA ILE A 59 7.08 -17.38 6.48
C ILE A 59 6.49 -18.68 7.07
N GLU A 60 6.63 -18.86 8.38
CA GLU A 60 5.87 -19.84 9.12
C GLU A 60 4.58 -19.16 9.55
N GLN A 61 3.49 -19.86 9.28
CA GLN A 61 2.12 -19.42 9.44
C GLN A 61 1.80 -19.22 10.93
N THR A 62 2.38 -18.20 11.55
CA THR A 62 2.14 -17.88 12.94
C THR A 62 0.86 -17.06 12.98
N LYS A 63 -0.24 -17.75 13.29
CA LYS A 63 -1.54 -17.19 13.66
C LYS A 63 -1.47 -16.41 14.98
N GLU A 64 -0.56 -15.45 15.09
CA GLU A 64 -0.65 -14.41 16.10
C GLU A 64 -1.23 -13.17 15.44
N GLU A 65 -2.55 -13.04 15.61
CA GLU A 65 -3.32 -11.88 15.20
C GLU A 65 -2.72 -10.62 15.83
N LEU A 66 -1.91 -9.91 15.05
CA LEU A 66 -1.70 -8.48 15.20
C LEU A 66 -3.08 -7.84 15.24
N LYS A 67 -3.57 -7.48 16.43
CA LYS A 67 -4.78 -6.67 16.60
C LYS A 67 -4.54 -5.25 16.12
N VAL A 68 -4.23 -5.08 14.84
CA VAL A 68 -4.62 -3.86 14.16
C VAL A 68 -6.14 -3.97 14.03
N LYS A 69 -6.88 -2.99 14.55
CA LYS A 69 -8.27 -2.79 14.15
C LYS A 69 -8.30 -2.30 12.70
N GLN A 70 -7.71 -3.06 11.79
CA GLN A 70 -8.11 -2.99 10.40
C GLN A 70 -9.39 -3.80 10.38
N ASP A 71 -10.48 -3.22 9.88
CA ASP A 71 -11.62 -4.03 9.49
C ASP A 71 -11.05 -5.14 8.60
N THR A 72 -11.00 -6.36 9.10
CA THR A 72 -10.56 -7.56 8.36
C THR A 72 -11.33 -7.69 7.05
N ASN A 73 -12.48 -7.03 6.99
CA ASN A 73 -13.37 -6.88 5.86
C ASN A 73 -12.85 -5.94 4.74
N TYR A 74 -11.81 -5.12 4.93
CA TYR A 74 -11.36 -4.19 3.87
C TYR A 74 -10.94 -4.92 2.60
N TYR A 75 -10.13 -5.97 2.72
CA TYR A 75 -9.71 -6.79 1.57
C TYR A 75 -10.89 -7.51 0.91
N GLU A 76 -11.85 -7.96 1.72
CA GLU A 76 -13.04 -8.66 1.25
C GLU A 76 -13.98 -7.72 0.46
N ASN A 77 -14.18 -6.48 0.94
CA ASN A 77 -14.94 -5.45 0.21
C ASN A 77 -14.27 -5.00 -1.10
N LEU A 78 -12.94 -5.09 -1.20
CA LEU A 78 -12.24 -4.80 -2.46
C LEU A 78 -12.48 -5.89 -3.51
N LEU A 79 -12.50 -7.16 -3.08
CA LEU A 79 -12.70 -8.31 -3.95
C LEU A 79 -14.18 -8.55 -4.28
N ASN A 80 -15.07 -8.25 -3.34
CA ASN A 80 -16.51 -8.42 -3.46
C ASN A 80 -17.21 -7.13 -2.98
N PRO A 81 -17.26 -6.08 -3.81
CA PRO A 81 -17.83 -4.79 -3.43
C PRO A 81 -19.32 -4.92 -3.12
N ILE A 82 -19.74 -4.30 -2.01
CA ILE A 82 -21.15 -4.13 -1.66
C ILE A 82 -21.71 -2.86 -2.31
N THR A 83 -23.04 -2.70 -2.30
CA THR A 83 -23.73 -1.52 -2.86
C THR A 83 -23.09 -0.19 -2.49
N ILE A 84 -22.69 -0.03 -1.22
CA ILE A 84 -22.04 1.19 -0.72
C ILE A 84 -20.71 1.46 -1.43
N ASP A 85 -19.96 0.43 -1.82
CA ASP A 85 -18.69 0.62 -2.52
C ASP A 85 -18.89 1.19 -3.92
N PHE A 86 -19.97 0.80 -4.61
CA PHE A 86 -20.33 1.39 -5.89
C PHE A 86 -20.73 2.86 -5.74
N ILE A 87 -21.56 3.18 -4.74
CA ILE A 87 -21.96 4.55 -4.44
C ILE A 87 -20.75 5.44 -4.12
N ARG A 88 -19.78 4.93 -3.36
CA ARG A 88 -18.54 5.67 -3.03
C ARG A 88 -17.61 5.89 -4.22
N ARG A 89 -17.76 5.12 -5.30
CA ARG A 89 -16.96 5.23 -6.54
C ARG A 89 -17.61 6.13 -7.59
N CYS A 90 -18.88 6.52 -7.40
CA CYS A 90 -19.55 7.48 -8.27
C CYS A 90 -18.83 8.83 -8.24
N THR A 91 -18.62 9.41 -9.42
CA THR A 91 -18.05 10.76 -9.53
C THR A 91 -19.15 11.82 -9.42
N GLU A 92 -20.27 11.56 -10.09
CA GLU A 92 -21.44 12.44 -10.10
C GLU A 92 -22.54 11.92 -9.17
N LYS A 93 -23.37 12.83 -8.67
CA LYS A 93 -24.45 12.50 -7.74
C LYS A 93 -25.57 11.71 -8.42
N GLU A 94 -25.82 12.01 -9.69
CA GLU A 94 -26.85 11.41 -10.53
C GLU A 94 -26.61 9.90 -10.68
N ASP A 95 -25.34 9.48 -10.80
CA ASP A 95 -24.97 8.07 -10.90
C ASP A 95 -25.30 7.32 -9.60
N ALA A 96 -25.01 7.91 -8.45
CA ALA A 96 -25.33 7.33 -7.15
C ALA A 96 -26.85 7.18 -6.96
N LEU A 97 -27.62 8.19 -7.37
CA LEU A 97 -29.09 8.14 -7.33
C LEU A 97 -29.65 7.05 -8.25
N ALA A 98 -29.08 6.88 -9.45
CA ALA A 98 -29.50 5.83 -10.38
C ALA A 98 -29.28 4.42 -9.80
N ILE A 99 -28.19 4.20 -9.05
CA ILE A 99 -27.94 2.94 -8.34
C ILE A 99 -28.99 2.70 -7.25
N LEU A 100 -29.32 3.73 -6.46
CA LEU A 100 -30.35 3.64 -5.42
C LEU A 100 -31.73 3.33 -6.02
N ASP A 101 -32.10 4.01 -7.11
CA ASP A 101 -33.35 3.77 -7.83
C ASP A 101 -33.41 2.34 -8.40
N TYR A 102 -32.28 1.82 -8.89
CA TYR A 102 -32.18 0.46 -9.38
C TYR A 102 -32.42 -0.58 -8.27
N LEU A 103 -31.87 -0.36 -7.08
CA LEU A 103 -32.06 -1.24 -5.92
C LEU A 103 -33.47 -1.16 -5.36
N LEU A 104 -34.07 0.03 -5.35
CA LEU A 104 -35.47 0.23 -4.97
C LEU A 104 -36.42 -0.53 -5.92
N LYS A 105 -36.17 -0.48 -7.24
CA LYS A 105 -36.95 -1.25 -8.23
C LYS A 105 -36.85 -2.76 -8.03
N ARG A 106 -35.74 -3.25 -7.50
CA ARG A 106 -35.51 -4.67 -7.18
C ARG A 106 -36.06 -5.08 -5.81
N ASN A 107 -36.61 -4.15 -5.04
CA ASN A 107 -36.99 -4.33 -3.63
C ASN A 107 -35.81 -4.78 -2.74
N GLU A 108 -34.58 -4.43 -3.12
CA GLU A 108 -33.37 -4.67 -2.30
C GLU A 108 -33.12 -3.55 -1.30
N LEU A 109 -33.80 -2.42 -1.50
CA LEU A 109 -33.82 -1.27 -0.61
C LEU A 109 -35.28 -0.86 -0.38
N SER A 110 -35.63 -0.43 0.82
CA SER A 110 -36.95 0.13 1.14
C SER A 110 -36.90 1.65 1.18
N LEU A 111 -38.07 2.31 1.07
CA LEU A 111 -38.18 3.76 1.24
C LEU A 111 -37.78 4.23 2.65
N GLN A 112 -37.79 3.35 3.65
CA GLN A 112 -37.34 3.68 5.01
C GLN A 112 -35.82 3.78 5.10
N ASP A 113 -35.09 3.07 4.24
CA ASP A 113 -33.62 3.11 4.20
C ASP A 113 -33.07 4.39 3.54
N TYR A 114 -33.96 5.23 3.00
CA TYR A 114 -33.63 6.49 2.32
C TYR A 114 -33.61 7.71 3.26
N ASN A 115 -34.17 7.59 4.48
CA ASN A 115 -34.33 8.67 5.46
C ASN A 115 -33.34 8.52 6.62
#